data_AF-A0A9P7C962-F1
#
_entry.id   AF-A0A9P7C962-F1
#
_cell.length_a   1.000
_cell.length_b   1.000
_cell.length_c   1.000
_cell.angle_alpha   90.00
_cell.angle_beta   90.00
_cell.angle_gamma   90.00
#
_symmetry.space_group_name_H-M   'P 1'
#
loop_
_entity.id
_entity.type
_entity.pdbx_description
1 polymer ?
#
loop_
_entity_poly.entity_id
_entity_poly.type
_entity_poly.pdbx_seq_one_letter_code
_entity_poly.pdbx_strand_id
1 'polypeptide(L)'
;MYFPWLEKIFIHAPFSLWHGWIVFSAVVNLFQAFTGLKEDGPSVWIRILVILALLFLTSTAVGYVEYKKHKGDITGALVIGLGLLAIFTNQHDAWIHWSALTAAIITLIYPIRPYAFKLVGRESNAENAPLLG
;
A
#
# COMPACT_ATOMS: atom_id res chain seq x y z
N MET A 1 -25.98 18.22 -15.54
CA MET A 1 -24.53 18.47 -15.57
C MET A 1 -23.85 17.31 -14.86
N TYR A 2 -23.16 16.44 -15.60
CA TYR A 2 -22.48 15.26 -15.05
C TYR A 2 -21.08 15.68 -14.61
N PHE A 3 -20.75 15.53 -13.32
CA PHE A 3 -19.44 15.88 -12.77
C PHE A 3 -18.65 14.61 -12.43
N PRO A 4 -17.93 14.02 -13.38
CA PRO A 4 -17.27 12.73 -13.23
C PRO A 4 -16.20 12.67 -12.12
N TRP A 5 -15.72 13.83 -11.66
CA TRP A 5 -14.77 13.92 -10.55
C TRP A 5 -15.46 13.83 -9.18
N LEU A 6 -16.69 14.35 -9.05
CA LEU A 6 -17.48 14.21 -7.83
C LEU A 6 -17.84 12.74 -7.58
N GLU A 7 -18.23 11.98 -8.62
CA GLU A 7 -18.48 10.54 -8.48
C GLU A 7 -17.23 9.76 -8.06
N LYS A 8 -16.05 10.14 -8.55
CA LYS A 8 -14.80 9.52 -8.10
C LYS A 8 -14.52 9.80 -6.62
N ILE A 9 -14.68 11.04 -6.18
CA ILE A 9 -14.36 11.46 -4.81
C ILE A 9 -15.42 10.99 -3.81
N PHE A 10 -16.70 11.08 -4.14
CA PHE A 10 -17.78 10.79 -3.19
C PHE A 10 -18.31 9.37 -3.25
N ILE A 11 -18.11 8.65 -4.37
CA ILE A 11 -18.54 7.26 -4.49
C ILE A 11 -17.31 6.36 -4.41
N HIS A 12 -16.38 6.48 -5.34
CA HIS A 12 -15.31 5.48 -5.47
C HIS A 12 -14.24 5.57 -4.36
N ALA A 13 -13.84 6.79 -3.96
CA ALA A 13 -12.79 6.96 -2.96
C ALA A 13 -13.18 6.39 -1.58
N PRO A 14 -14.40 6.61 -1.02
CA PRO A 14 -14.79 5.99 0.26
C PRO A 14 -14.78 4.46 0.23
N PHE A 15 -15.28 3.83 -0.84
CA PHE A 15 -15.24 2.36 -0.97
C PHE A 15 -13.80 1.84 -1.05
N SER A 16 -12.94 2.56 -1.76
CA SER A 16 -11.52 2.24 -1.88
C SER A 16 -10.77 2.41 -0.55
N LEU A 17 -11.03 3.50 0.19
CA LEU A 17 -10.50 3.73 1.54
C LEU A 17 -10.91 2.59 2.47
N TRP A 18 -12.20 2.25 2.49
CA TRP A 18 -12.75 1.19 3.33
C TRP A 18 -12.18 -0.18 2.97
N HIS A 19 -12.03 -0.48 1.68
CA HIS A 19 -11.43 -1.72 1.21
C HIS A 19 -9.97 -1.87 1.71
N GLY A 20 -9.14 -0.84 1.50
CA GLY A 20 -7.76 -0.83 2.02
C GLY A 20 -7.71 -0.94 3.56
N TRP A 21 -8.62 -0.24 4.25
CA TRP A 21 -8.71 -0.28 5.70
C TRP A 21 -9.06 -1.67 6.24
N ILE A 22 -10.01 -2.37 5.63
CA ILE A 22 -10.39 -3.71 6.09
C ILE A 22 -9.26 -4.71 5.88
N VAL A 23 -8.56 -4.64 4.75
CA VAL A 23 -7.42 -5.53 4.49
C VAL A 23 -6.32 -5.31 5.52
N PHE A 24 -5.96 -4.04 5.78
CA PHE A 24 -5.01 -3.68 6.83
C PHE A 24 -5.48 -4.16 8.22
N SER A 25 -6.73 -3.86 8.59
CA SER A 25 -7.29 -4.20 9.89
C SER A 25 -7.36 -5.71 10.10
N ALA A 26 -7.72 -6.48 9.08
CA ALA A 26 -7.76 -7.94 9.15
C ALA A 26 -6.39 -8.52 9.50
N VAL A 27 -5.32 -8.00 8.88
CA VAL A 27 -3.95 -8.42 9.18
C VAL A 27 -3.56 -8.04 10.61
N VAL A 28 -3.77 -6.79 11.01
CA VAL A 28 -3.40 -6.34 12.37
C VAL A 28 -4.21 -7.11 13.44
N ASN A 29 -5.50 -7.30 13.23
CA ASN A 29 -6.37 -8.03 14.15
C ASN A 29 -5.98 -9.50 14.26
N LEU A 30 -5.45 -10.12 13.20
CA LEU A 30 -4.89 -11.47 13.27
C LEU A 30 -3.74 -11.51 14.29
N PHE A 31 -2.80 -10.58 14.23
CA PHE A 31 -1.72 -10.53 15.22
C PHE A 31 -2.24 -10.21 16.63
N GLN A 32 -3.20 -9.29 16.77
CA GLN A 32 -3.81 -9.01 18.06
C GLN A 32 -4.50 -10.24 18.67
N ALA A 33 -5.14 -11.07 17.84
CA ALA A 33 -5.86 -12.26 18.30
C ALA A 33 -4.93 -13.43 18.68
N PHE A 34 -3.78 -13.56 17.98
CA PHE A 34 -2.92 -14.74 18.11
C PHE A 34 -1.56 -14.48 18.77
N THR A 35 -1.24 -13.22 19.11
CA THR A 35 0.00 -12.87 19.82
C THR A 35 -0.30 -12.31 21.20
N GLY A 36 0.54 -12.67 22.18
CA GLY A 36 0.47 -12.15 23.54
C GLY A 36 1.58 -11.15 23.82
N LEU A 37 1.34 -10.25 24.78
CA LEU A 37 2.37 -9.36 25.31
C LEU A 37 3.41 -10.17 26.09
N LYS A 38 4.69 -9.91 25.84
CA LYS A 38 5.82 -10.50 26.57
C LYS A 38 6.75 -9.38 27.01
N GLU A 39 7.25 -9.46 28.23
CA GLU A 39 8.16 -8.45 28.80
C GLU A 39 9.47 -8.35 28.00
N ASP A 40 9.97 -9.49 27.51
CA ASP A 40 11.20 -9.56 26.71
C ASP A 40 11.01 -9.19 25.22
N GLY A 41 9.79 -8.79 24.83
CA GLY A 41 9.44 -8.49 23.44
C GLY A 41 9.09 -9.71 22.57
N PRO A 42 8.94 -9.51 21.24
CA PRO A 42 8.49 -10.56 20.33
C PRO A 42 9.59 -11.61 20.10
N SER A 43 9.20 -12.88 20.03
CA SER A 43 10.12 -13.96 19.64
C SER A 43 10.54 -13.81 18.17
N VAL A 44 11.66 -14.44 17.80
CA VAL A 44 12.17 -14.45 16.41
C VAL A 44 11.09 -14.92 15.42
N TRP A 45 10.31 -15.95 15.77
CA TRP A 45 9.21 -16.43 14.93
C TRP A 45 8.13 -15.38 14.69
N ILE A 46 7.74 -14.63 15.72
CA ILE A 46 6.77 -13.55 15.58
C ILE A 46 7.33 -12.44 14.70
N ARG A 47 8.61 -12.06 14.87
CA ARG A 47 9.26 -11.08 13.99
C ARG A 47 9.20 -11.50 12.52
N ILE A 48 9.52 -12.75 12.22
CA ILE A 48 9.43 -13.30 10.85
C ILE A 48 8.01 -13.21 10.31
N LEU A 49 7.01 -13.66 11.09
CA LEU A 49 5.60 -13.61 10.68
C LEU A 49 5.12 -12.17 10.42
N VAL A 50 5.51 -11.22 11.28
CA VAL A 50 5.19 -9.80 11.10
C VAL A 50 5.83 -9.27 9.82
N ILE A 51 7.09 -9.58 9.55
CA ILE A 51 7.77 -9.16 8.30
C ILE A 51 7.06 -9.75 7.07
N LEU A 52 6.65 -11.02 7.11
CA LEU A 52 5.86 -11.63 6.03
C LEU A 52 4.50 -10.93 5.84
N ALA A 53 3.84 -10.53 6.93
CA ALA A 53 2.61 -9.78 6.86
C ALA A 53 2.79 -8.36 6.29
N LEU A 54 3.89 -7.68 6.63
CA LEU A 54 4.25 -6.38 6.03
C LEU A 54 4.51 -6.53 4.52
N LEU A 55 5.20 -7.60 4.10
CA LEU A 55 5.41 -7.91 2.68
C LEU A 55 4.09 -8.21 1.96
N PHE A 56 3.17 -8.96 2.61
CA PHE A 56 1.84 -9.22 2.08
C PHE A 56 1.04 -7.92 1.87
N LEU A 57 1.01 -7.03 2.87
CA LEU A 57 0.32 -5.75 2.78
C LEU A 57 0.93 -4.86 1.70
N THR A 58 2.26 -4.79 1.63
CA THR A 58 3.00 -4.03 0.61
C THR A 58 2.67 -4.54 -0.79
N SER A 59 2.75 -5.86 -1.00
CA SER A 59 2.46 -6.49 -2.29
C SER A 59 1.00 -6.31 -2.70
N THR A 60 0.07 -6.37 -1.74
CA THR A 60 -1.35 -6.12 -1.96
C THR A 60 -1.59 -4.68 -2.43
N ALA A 61 -0.96 -3.70 -1.76
CA ALA A 61 -1.07 -2.30 -2.14
C ALA A 61 -0.47 -2.01 -3.52
N VAL A 62 0.67 -2.64 -3.86
CA VAL A 62 1.23 -2.58 -5.21
C VAL A 62 0.27 -3.20 -6.23
N GLY A 63 -0.29 -4.37 -5.94
CA GLY A 63 -1.25 -5.05 -6.81
C GLY A 63 -2.54 -4.24 -7.03
N TYR A 64 -3.01 -3.51 -6.02
CA TYR A 64 -4.14 -2.59 -6.10
C TYR A 64 -3.91 -1.50 -7.14
N VAL A 65 -2.68 -1.02 -7.25
CA VAL A 65 -2.28 0.03 -8.19
C VAL A 65 -2.05 -0.53 -9.59
N GLU A 66 -1.38 -1.69 -9.71
CA GLU A 66 -0.91 -2.23 -11.01
C GLU A 66 -2.01 -2.94 -11.82
N TYR A 67 -2.85 -3.77 -11.19
CA TYR A 67 -3.69 -4.74 -11.91
C TYR A 67 -5.10 -4.25 -12.26
N LYS A 68 -5.56 -3.11 -11.73
CA LYS A 68 -6.87 -2.56 -12.10
C LYS A 68 -6.78 -1.80 -13.43
N LYS A 69 -6.90 -2.56 -14.53
CA LYS A 69 -6.82 -2.24 -15.98
C LYS A 69 -7.03 -0.79 -16.48
N HIS A 70 -7.77 0.08 -15.79
CA HIS A 70 -8.00 1.48 -16.24
C HIS A 70 -7.79 2.57 -15.17
N LYS A 71 -7.83 2.26 -13.87
CA LYS A 71 -7.61 3.20 -12.76
C LYS A 71 -7.19 2.38 -11.53
N GLY A 72 -5.88 2.28 -11.28
CA GLY A 72 -5.33 1.68 -10.07
C GLY A 72 -6.01 2.22 -8.80
N ASP A 73 -6.13 1.38 -7.78
CA ASP A 73 -6.72 1.71 -6.49
C ASP A 73 -5.69 2.41 -5.57
N ILE A 74 -5.34 3.64 -5.99
CA ILE A 74 -4.33 4.48 -5.32
C ILE A 74 -4.81 4.86 -3.91
N THR A 75 -6.10 5.14 -3.76
CA THR A 75 -6.68 5.56 -2.49
C THR A 75 -6.65 4.41 -1.46
N GLY A 76 -6.87 3.16 -1.87
CA GLY A 76 -6.74 1.99 -1.00
C GLY A 76 -5.29 1.70 -0.63
N ALA A 77 -4.38 1.81 -1.60
CA ALA A 77 -2.94 1.71 -1.37
C ALA A 77 -2.42 2.77 -0.39
N LEU A 78 -2.95 4.00 -0.46
CA LEU A 78 -2.63 5.09 0.46
C LEU A 78 -2.99 4.73 1.90
N VAL A 79 -4.18 4.18 2.13
CA VAL A 79 -4.61 3.76 3.49
C VAL A 79 -3.71 2.68 4.04
N ILE A 80 -3.33 1.68 3.23
CA ILE A 80 -2.37 0.66 3.64
C ILE A 80 -1.02 1.31 3.98
N GLY A 81 -0.52 2.24 3.16
CA GLY A 81 0.72 2.97 3.41
C GLY A 81 0.69 3.77 4.72
N LEU A 82 -0.41 4.47 5.00
CA LEU A 82 -0.61 5.18 6.28
C LEU A 82 -0.68 4.20 7.45
N GLY A 83 -1.32 3.04 7.28
CA GLY A 83 -1.34 1.96 8.26
C GLY A 83 0.07 1.41 8.56
N LEU A 84 0.91 1.24 7.53
CA LEU A 84 2.30 0.82 7.69
C LEU A 84 3.13 1.88 8.44
N LEU A 85 2.90 3.18 8.17
CA LEU A 85 3.49 4.25 8.97
C LEU A 85 3.03 4.21 10.43
N ALA A 86 1.76 3.91 10.68
CA ALA A 86 1.26 3.75 12.05
C ALA A 86 1.92 2.56 12.77
N ILE A 87 2.18 1.45 12.07
CA ILE A 87 2.98 0.34 12.63
C ILE A 87 4.39 0.83 12.96
N PHE A 88 5.06 1.52 12.03
CA PHE A 88 6.38 2.09 12.26
C PHE A 88 6.42 2.99 13.51
N THR A 89 5.46 3.91 13.68
CA THR A 89 5.47 4.83 14.82
C THR A 89 5.17 4.17 16.17
N ASN A 90 4.47 3.03 16.19
CA ASN A 90 4.02 2.37 17.42
C ASN A 90 4.85 1.13 17.80
N GLN A 91 5.63 0.56 16.87
CA GLN A 91 6.46 -0.61 17.15
C GLN A 91 7.88 -0.19 17.57
N HIS A 92 8.33 -0.69 18.72
CA HIS A 92 9.65 -0.39 19.29
C HIS A 92 10.70 -1.47 19.03
N ASP A 93 10.28 -2.67 18.59
CA ASP A 93 11.21 -3.70 18.15
C ASP A 93 11.88 -3.28 16.84
N ALA A 94 13.21 -3.21 16.81
CA ALA A 94 13.95 -2.64 15.68
C ALA A 94 13.69 -3.38 14.35
N TRP A 95 13.47 -4.69 14.37
CA TRP A 95 13.23 -5.46 13.14
C TRP A 95 11.88 -5.07 12.53
N ILE A 96 10.85 -4.98 13.37
CA ILE A 96 9.50 -4.63 12.94
C ILE A 96 9.44 -3.14 12.57
N HIS A 97 10.06 -2.27 13.36
CA HIS A 97 10.11 -0.83 13.16
C HIS A 97 10.68 -0.48 11.76
N TRP A 98 11.91 -0.87 11.47
CA TRP A 98 12.57 -0.49 10.22
C TRP A 98 12.01 -1.20 8.99
N SER A 99 11.53 -2.45 9.13
CA SER A 99 10.85 -3.14 8.03
C SER A 99 9.50 -2.49 7.70
N ALA A 100 8.74 -2.04 8.70
CA ALA A 100 7.49 -1.30 8.49
C ALA A 100 7.72 0.04 7.78
N LEU A 101 8.80 0.77 8.11
CA LEU A 101 9.16 1.99 7.39
C LEU A 101 9.48 1.70 5.92
N THR A 102 10.29 0.66 5.66
CA THR A 102 10.65 0.27 4.29
C THR A 102 9.40 -0.09 3.49
N ALA A 103 8.51 -0.90 4.06
CA ALA A 103 7.23 -1.25 3.48
C ALA A 103 6.37 0.00 3.19
N ALA A 104 6.24 0.92 4.15
CA ALA A 104 5.49 2.15 3.99
C ALA A 104 6.02 3.03 2.85
N ILE A 105 7.35 3.20 2.77
CA ILE A 105 8.01 3.95 1.69
C ILE A 105 7.69 3.33 0.33
N ILE A 106 7.84 2.02 0.19
CA ILE A 106 7.52 1.31 -1.05
C ILE A 106 6.05 1.53 -1.42
N THR A 107 5.13 1.32 -0.48
CA THR A 107 3.69 1.46 -0.72
C THR A 107 3.27 2.89 -1.10
N LEU A 108 3.90 3.92 -0.52
CA LEU A 108 3.54 5.31 -0.79
C LEU A 108 4.21 5.88 -2.05
N ILE A 109 5.45 5.47 -2.34
CA ILE A 109 6.21 6.02 -3.47
C ILE A 109 5.93 5.26 -4.76
N TYR A 110 5.79 3.94 -4.72
CA TYR A 110 5.57 3.12 -5.92
C TYR A 110 4.40 3.63 -6.80
N PRO A 111 3.23 4.01 -6.25
CA PRO A 111 2.11 4.52 -7.04
C PRO A 111 2.37 5.88 -7.72
N ILE A 112 3.39 6.62 -7.27
CA ILE A 112 3.77 7.94 -7.83
C ILE A 112 4.58 7.78 -9.12
N ARG A 113 5.26 6.63 -9.30
CA ARG A 113 6.14 6.32 -10.43
C ARG A 113 5.57 6.73 -11.81
N PRO A 114 4.36 6.34 -12.24
CA PRO A 114 3.85 6.70 -13.58
C PRO A 114 3.66 8.21 -13.76
N TYR A 115 3.29 8.94 -12.70
CA TYR A 115 3.12 10.39 -12.72
C TYR A 115 4.48 11.10 -12.75
N ALA A 116 5.45 10.61 -11.97
CA ALA A 116 6.81 11.14 -11.99
C ALA A 116 7.49 10.96 -13.36
N PHE A 117 7.34 9.80 -14.00
CA PHE A 117 7.87 9.59 -15.35
C PHE A 117 7.24 10.50 -16.41
N LYS A 118 5.95 10.80 -16.27
CA LYS A 118 5.26 11.76 -17.14
C LYS A 118 5.79 13.19 -16.98
N LEU A 119 6.10 13.61 -15.75
CA LEU A 119 6.65 14.94 -15.47
C LEU A 119 8.11 15.12 -15.91
N VAL A 120 8.90 14.04 -15.90
CA VAL A 120 10.31 14.03 -16.35
C VAL A 120 10.43 13.88 -17.88
N GLY A 121 9.32 13.92 -18.62
CA GLY A 121 9.33 13.90 -20.09
C GLY A 121 9.73 12.56 -20.71
N ARG A 122 9.78 11.47 -19.94
CA ARG A 122 9.88 10.11 -20.49
C ARG A 122 8.47 9.67 -20.89
N GLU A 123 8.00 10.20 -22.02
CA GLU A 123 6.86 9.59 -22.70
C GLU A 123 7.28 8.20 -23.18
N SER A 124 6.79 7.17 -22.49
CA SER A 124 6.77 5.78 -22.97
C SER A 124 5.87 5.60 -24.21
N ASN A 125 5.52 6.66 -24.93
CA ASN A 125 4.82 6.61 -26.21
C ASN A 125 5.76 6.37 -27.39
N ALA A 126 7.08 6.48 -27.20
CA ALA A 126 8.05 6.17 -28.26
C ALA A 126 8.07 4.67 -28.63
N GLU A 127 7.63 3.77 -27.73
CA GLU A 127 7.62 2.32 -27.97
C GLU A 127 6.32 1.79 -28.61
N ASN A 128 5.28 2.63 -28.67
CA ASN A 128 3.99 2.31 -29.31
C ASN A 128 3.70 3.20 -30.53
N ALA A 129 4.71 3.87 -31.09
CA ALA A 129 4.57 4.49 -32.39
C ALA A 129 4.29 3.37 -33.41
N PRO A 130 3.16 3.39 -34.15
CA PRO A 130 2.93 2.42 -35.20
C PRO A 130 4.08 2.54 -36.19
N LEU A 131 4.92 1.51 -36.25
CA LEU A 131 5.96 1.44 -37.28
C LEU A 131 5.24 1.15 -38.60
N LEU A 132 5.05 2.24 -39.35
CA LEU A 132 4.56 2.35 -40.73
C LEU A 132 3.03 2.49 -40.87
N GLY A 133 2.65 3.51 -41.67
CA GLY A 133 1.45 3.66 -42.51
C GLY A 133 0.15 2.97 -42.10
#